data_AF-A0A923GF28-F1
#
_entry.id   AF-A0A923GF28-F1
#
_cell.length_a   1.000
_cell.length_b   1.000
_cell.length_c   1.000
_cell.angle_alpha   90.00
_cell.angle_beta   90.00
_cell.angle_gamma   90.00
#
_symmetry.space_group_name_H-M   'P 1'
#
loop_
_entity.id
_entity.type
_entity.pdbx_description
1 polymer ?
#
loop_
_entity_poly.entity_id
_entity_poly.type
_entity_poly.pdbx_seq_one_letter_code
_entity_poly.pdbx_strand_id
1 'polypeptide(L)'
;KSKTHKGQGFNELRFEDELGQEEVFIHAQRDLNAKINHDESHTVGNDRTLSTGRDSSTCIARDATLSTGRDRRDHVRQDCFTDIDRNLVHTIGNACSETIGSDHHLSIGRDQTLIIEGTQTLEARTAQRLLTPSYMLQGTERIHIRGPAGKIILDADGITLEALNIRFKGNVTYHPPVQAQVEAIEAAIREGTPLIEECPFAGEDDA
;
A
#
# COMPACT_ATOMS: atom_id res chain seq x y z
N LYS A 1 9.64 -42.43 40.35
CA LYS A 1 9.28 -43.12 39.07
C LYS A 1 8.31 -44.27 39.31
N SER A 2 7.15 -44.27 38.65
CA SER A 2 6.22 -45.43 38.65
C SER A 2 6.49 -46.33 37.44
N LYS A 3 6.38 -47.66 37.57
CA LYS A 3 6.39 -48.53 36.38
C LYS A 3 5.01 -48.50 35.74
N THR A 4 4.92 -48.32 34.41
CA THR A 4 3.65 -48.37 33.69
C THR A 4 2.97 -49.71 33.95
N HIS A 5 1.72 -49.70 34.44
CA HIS A 5 0.97 -50.91 34.67
C HIS A 5 0.64 -51.57 33.33
N LYS A 6 1.23 -52.75 33.07
CA LYS A 6 1.05 -53.56 31.85
C LYS A 6 1.64 -52.94 30.56
N GLY A 7 2.74 -52.18 30.65
CA GLY A 7 3.44 -51.62 29.48
C GLY A 7 4.87 -51.16 29.77
N GLN A 8 5.57 -50.69 28.72
CA GLN A 8 6.86 -50.01 28.85
C GLN A 8 6.63 -48.50 29.09
N GLY A 9 7.56 -47.84 29.81
CA GLY A 9 7.49 -46.40 30.15
C GLY A 9 7.22 -46.12 31.63
N PHE A 10 7.13 -44.84 32.01
CA PHE A 10 6.84 -44.41 33.38
C PHE A 10 6.15 -43.05 33.43
N ASN A 11 5.42 -42.78 34.51
CA ASN A 11 5.04 -41.42 34.90
C ASN A 11 5.87 -41.00 36.12
N GLU A 12 6.21 -39.72 36.21
CA GLU A 12 7.02 -39.16 37.29
C GLU A 12 6.51 -37.78 37.71
N LEU A 13 6.39 -37.61 39.02
CA LEU A 13 6.33 -36.32 39.70
C LEU A 13 7.54 -36.30 40.64
N ARG A 14 8.41 -35.31 40.49
CA ARG A 14 9.59 -35.10 41.35
C ARG A 14 9.57 -33.69 41.90
N PHE A 15 9.95 -33.57 43.16
CA PHE A 15 10.01 -32.32 43.91
C PHE A 15 11.34 -32.30 44.65
N GLU A 16 12.18 -31.31 44.37
CA GLU A 16 13.47 -31.05 45.01
C GLU A 16 13.44 -29.65 45.64
N ASP A 17 13.93 -29.53 46.87
CA ASP A 17 13.89 -28.29 47.68
C ASP A 17 15.27 -28.00 48.33
N GLU A 18 16.32 -28.66 47.84
CA GLU A 18 17.70 -28.32 48.17
C GLU A 18 18.08 -26.95 47.57
N LEU A 19 18.67 -26.09 48.42
CA LEU A 19 19.02 -24.72 48.06
C LEU A 19 19.86 -24.65 46.76
N GLY A 20 19.33 -23.97 45.74
CA GLY A 20 19.97 -23.78 44.43
C GLY A 20 19.82 -24.96 43.47
N GLN A 21 19.08 -26.00 43.83
CA GLN A 21 18.75 -27.17 43.01
C GLN A 21 17.23 -27.45 42.99
N GLU A 22 16.43 -26.47 43.40
CA GLU A 22 14.98 -26.62 43.53
C GLU A 22 14.34 -26.97 42.19
N GLU A 23 13.51 -28.01 42.15
CA GLU A 23 12.89 -28.48 40.93
C GLU A 23 11.51 -29.07 41.19
N VAL A 24 10.56 -28.72 40.32
CA VAL A 24 9.33 -29.50 40.14
C VAL A 24 9.33 -30.09 38.73
N PHE A 25 9.38 -31.41 38.63
CA PHE A 25 9.36 -32.11 37.35
C PHE A 25 8.12 -32.98 37.22
N ILE A 26 7.41 -32.82 36.10
CA ILE A 26 6.22 -33.59 35.74
C ILE A 26 6.47 -34.26 34.39
N HIS A 27 6.39 -35.59 34.38
CA HIS A 27 6.43 -36.39 33.17
C HIS A 27 5.18 -37.25 33.04
N ALA A 28 4.43 -37.01 31.97
CA ALA A 28 3.31 -37.84 31.54
C ALA A 28 3.72 -38.65 30.30
N GLN A 29 3.60 -39.97 30.37
CA GLN A 29 3.98 -40.89 29.29
C GLN A 29 3.07 -40.79 28.05
N ARG A 30 1.82 -40.35 28.24
CA ARG A 30 0.81 -40.29 27.17
C ARG A 30 0.06 -38.96 27.19
N ASP A 31 -0.73 -38.74 28.24
CA ASP A 31 -1.61 -37.58 28.35
C ASP A 31 -1.34 -36.83 29.67
N LEU A 32 -1.17 -35.50 29.58
CA LEU A 32 -1.26 -34.60 30.73
C LEU A 32 -2.47 -33.70 30.53
N ASN A 33 -3.49 -33.84 31.37
CA ASN A 33 -4.67 -32.98 31.36
C ASN A 33 -4.63 -32.04 32.56
N ALA A 34 -4.62 -30.73 32.31
CA ALA A 34 -4.78 -29.71 33.33
C ALA A 34 -6.15 -29.03 33.13
N LYS A 35 -7.02 -29.09 34.14
CA LYS A 35 -8.31 -28.40 34.13
C LYS A 35 -8.39 -27.48 35.33
N ILE A 36 -8.51 -26.18 35.03
CA ILE A 36 -8.68 -25.13 36.02
C ILE A 36 -10.13 -24.65 35.92
N ASN A 37 -10.87 -24.70 37.03
CA ASN A 37 -12.28 -24.30 37.06
C ASN A 37 -12.50 -22.80 37.33
N HIS A 38 -11.47 -22.10 37.81
CA HIS A 38 -11.56 -20.70 38.19
C HIS A 38 -10.43 -19.91 37.54
N ASP A 39 -9.29 -19.77 38.22
CA ASP A 39 -8.17 -18.95 37.73
C ASP A 39 -6.88 -19.78 37.62
N GLU A 40 -6.12 -19.52 36.55
CA GLU A 40 -4.74 -19.97 36.38
C GLU A 40 -3.88 -18.73 36.18
N SER A 41 -2.76 -18.65 36.89
CA SER A 41 -1.71 -17.67 36.64
C SER A 41 -0.39 -18.38 36.47
N HIS A 42 0.42 -17.91 35.53
CA HIS A 42 1.71 -18.51 35.22
C HIS A 42 2.75 -17.43 34.95
N THR A 43 3.79 -17.42 35.78
CA THR A 43 4.88 -16.45 35.72
C THR A 43 6.19 -17.20 35.62
N VAL A 44 7.06 -16.81 34.68
CA VAL A 44 8.41 -17.34 34.53
C VAL A 44 9.38 -16.19 34.74
N GLY A 45 10.27 -16.32 35.73
CA GLY A 45 11.19 -15.23 36.11
C GLY A 45 12.34 -14.99 35.15
N ASN A 46 12.64 -15.97 34.29
CA ASN A 46 13.72 -15.88 33.30
C ASN A 46 13.21 -16.34 31.92
N ASP A 47 13.49 -17.59 31.51
CA ASP A 47 13.21 -18.07 30.16
C ASP A 47 12.09 -19.12 30.10
N ARG A 48 11.22 -19.02 29.09
CA ARG A 48 10.22 -20.04 28.75
C ARG A 48 10.45 -20.53 27.32
N THR A 49 10.55 -21.85 27.16
CA THR A 49 10.53 -22.51 25.85
C THR A 49 9.29 -23.40 25.73
N LEU A 50 8.57 -23.30 24.61
CA LEU A 50 7.45 -24.16 24.26
C LEU A 50 7.71 -24.79 22.89
N SER A 51 7.69 -26.11 22.81
CA SER A 51 7.81 -26.86 21.56
C SER A 51 6.61 -27.77 21.39
N THR A 52 5.97 -27.70 20.23
CA THR A 52 4.82 -28.53 19.87
C THR A 52 5.18 -29.32 18.62
N GLY A 53 5.09 -30.64 18.68
CA GLY A 53 5.54 -31.52 17.59
C GLY A 53 4.58 -31.59 16.39
N ARG A 54 3.32 -31.20 16.57
CA ARG A 54 2.28 -31.29 15.54
C ARG A 54 1.43 -30.02 15.48
N ASP A 55 0.36 -29.98 16.29
CA ASP A 55 -0.66 -28.94 16.21
C ASP A 55 -0.83 -28.24 17.56
N SER A 56 -1.06 -26.93 17.52
CA SER A 56 -1.43 -26.10 18.67
C SER A 56 -2.65 -25.26 18.29
N SER A 57 -3.62 -25.16 19.20
CA SER A 57 -4.84 -24.38 19.00
C SER A 57 -5.16 -23.60 20.26
N THR A 58 -5.43 -22.30 20.09
CA THR A 58 -5.76 -21.39 21.18
C THR A 58 -7.07 -20.68 20.82
N CYS A 59 -8.04 -20.72 21.73
CA CYS A 59 -9.30 -20.00 21.60
C CYS A 59 -9.45 -19.05 22.80
N ILE A 60 -9.55 -17.76 22.52
CA ILE A 60 -9.74 -16.71 23.54
C ILE A 60 -11.09 -16.06 23.28
N ALA A 61 -12.03 -16.21 24.21
CA ALA A 61 -13.43 -15.82 23.98
C ALA A 61 -13.71 -14.32 24.11
N ARG A 62 -12.79 -13.56 24.73
CA ARG A 62 -12.93 -12.12 24.96
C ARG A 62 -11.74 -11.38 24.36
N ASP A 63 -10.76 -11.06 25.20
CA ASP A 63 -9.68 -10.15 24.84
C ASP A 63 -8.32 -10.85 24.96
N ALA A 64 -7.41 -10.52 24.03
CA ALA A 64 -6.03 -10.96 24.04
C ALA A 64 -5.10 -9.75 23.87
N THR A 65 -4.09 -9.66 24.73
CA THR A 65 -3.05 -8.63 24.63
C THR A 65 -1.68 -9.30 24.58
N LEU A 66 -0.88 -8.94 23.59
CA LEU A 66 0.51 -9.35 23.47
C LEU A 66 1.40 -8.11 23.54
N SER A 67 2.30 -8.06 24.51
CA SER A 67 3.34 -7.03 24.60
C SER A 67 4.71 -7.69 24.52
N THR A 68 5.57 -7.17 23.66
CA THR A 68 6.95 -7.64 23.48
C THR A 68 7.89 -6.47 23.73
N GLY A 69 8.78 -6.59 24.71
CA GLY A 69 9.66 -5.47 25.11
C GLY A 69 10.84 -5.20 24.18
N ARG A 70 11.17 -6.16 23.31
CA ARG A 70 12.23 -6.06 22.28
C ARG A 70 11.66 -6.50 20.93
N ASP A 71 12.14 -7.62 20.41
CA ASP A 71 11.84 -8.04 19.03
C ASP A 71 10.85 -9.22 18.98
N ARG A 72 9.97 -9.21 17.98
CA ARG A 72 9.12 -10.33 17.59
C ARG A 72 9.48 -10.77 16.16
N ARG A 73 9.65 -12.08 15.97
CA ARG A 73 9.91 -12.69 14.66
C ARG A 73 8.94 -13.84 14.39
N ASP A 74 8.25 -13.76 13.26
CA ASP A 74 7.25 -14.74 12.85
C ASP A 74 7.77 -15.39 11.56
N HIS A 75 7.83 -16.72 11.55
CA HIS A 75 8.23 -17.47 10.37
C HIS A 75 7.15 -18.52 10.07
N VAL A 76 6.34 -18.21 9.07
CA VAL A 76 5.30 -19.09 8.54
C VAL A 76 5.83 -19.68 7.23
N ARG A 77 5.86 -21.00 7.11
CA ARG A 77 6.44 -21.69 5.95
C ARG A 77 5.49 -21.86 4.77
N GLN A 78 4.20 -21.87 5.06
CA GLN A 78 3.12 -22.04 4.10
C GLN A 78 2.28 -20.76 4.14
N ASP A 79 1.01 -20.89 4.53
CA ASP A 79 0.03 -19.82 4.41
C ASP A 79 -0.29 -19.17 5.75
N CYS A 80 -0.67 -17.89 5.71
CA CYS A 80 -1.17 -17.11 6.85
C CYS A 80 -2.50 -16.47 6.44
N PHE A 81 -3.54 -16.69 7.25
CA PHE A 81 -4.87 -16.13 7.04
C PHE A 81 -5.25 -15.27 8.24
N THR A 82 -5.73 -14.06 7.96
CA THR A 82 -6.13 -13.09 8.98
C THR A 82 -7.46 -12.48 8.58
N ASP A 83 -8.52 -12.83 9.30
CA ASP A 83 -9.85 -12.25 9.13
C ASP A 83 -10.14 -11.28 10.29
N ILE A 84 -10.54 -10.06 9.95
CA ILE A 84 -10.86 -8.99 10.91
C ILE A 84 -12.24 -8.45 10.57
N ASP A 85 -13.24 -8.83 11.35
CA ASP A 85 -14.65 -8.48 11.07
C ASP A 85 -14.96 -6.99 11.19
N ARG A 86 -14.17 -6.25 11.97
CA ARG A 86 -14.38 -4.82 12.22
C ARG A 86 -13.26 -3.97 11.65
N ASN A 87 -12.27 -3.64 12.47
CA ASN A 87 -11.26 -2.63 12.11
C ASN A 87 -9.85 -3.17 12.34
N LEU A 88 -8.96 -2.90 11.40
CA LEU A 88 -7.51 -3.01 11.56
C LEU A 88 -6.93 -1.60 11.70
N VAL A 89 -6.19 -1.35 12.79
CA VAL A 89 -5.37 -0.16 12.96
C VAL A 89 -3.92 -0.61 13.10
N HIS A 90 -3.05 -0.14 12.23
CA HIS A 90 -1.65 -0.53 12.19
C HIS A 90 -0.75 0.70 12.19
N THR A 91 0.03 0.86 13.25
CA THR A 91 0.95 1.99 13.44
C THR A 91 2.38 1.49 13.49
N ILE A 92 3.24 2.05 12.66
CA ILE A 92 4.67 1.71 12.59
C ILE A 92 5.46 2.97 12.89
N GLY A 93 6.28 2.95 13.94
CA GLY A 93 6.98 4.15 14.42
C GLY A 93 8.21 4.56 13.61
N ASN A 94 8.71 3.69 12.72
CA ASN A 94 9.88 3.98 11.89
C ASN A 94 9.62 3.61 10.42
N ALA A 95 9.97 2.38 9.99
CA ALA A 95 9.89 1.98 8.58
C ALA A 95 9.08 0.69 8.40
N CYS A 96 8.34 0.62 7.29
CA CYS A 96 7.68 -0.57 6.79
C CYS A 96 8.33 -0.98 5.47
N SER A 97 8.69 -2.26 5.33
CA SER A 97 9.20 -2.83 4.08
C SER A 97 8.42 -4.10 3.76
N GLU A 98 7.84 -4.14 2.57
CA GLU A 98 7.03 -5.25 2.09
C GLU A 98 7.59 -5.74 0.76
N THR A 99 7.65 -7.05 0.58
CA THR A 99 8.08 -7.68 -0.67
C THR A 99 7.10 -8.79 -1.01
N ILE A 100 6.49 -8.68 -2.17
CA ILE A 100 5.47 -9.61 -2.66
C ILE A 100 6.04 -10.27 -3.91
N GLY A 101 6.21 -11.60 -3.86
CA GLY A 101 6.91 -12.35 -4.90
C GLY A 101 6.11 -12.57 -6.19
N SER A 102 4.77 -12.48 -6.11
CA SER A 102 3.87 -12.61 -7.26
C SER A 102 2.90 -11.43 -7.29
N ASP A 103 1.66 -11.62 -6.80
CA ASP A 103 0.59 -10.66 -6.98
C ASP A 103 0.18 -10.01 -5.66
N HIS A 104 -0.07 -8.70 -5.69
CA HIS A 104 -0.71 -7.96 -4.62
C HIS A 104 -2.10 -7.51 -5.09
N HIS A 105 -3.16 -8.04 -4.50
CA HIS A 105 -4.52 -7.65 -4.80
C HIS A 105 -5.13 -6.82 -3.67
N LEU A 106 -5.41 -5.54 -3.95
CA LEU A 106 -6.02 -4.60 -3.02
C LEU A 106 -7.40 -4.19 -3.54
N SER A 107 -8.45 -4.52 -2.79
CA SER A 107 -9.83 -4.11 -3.09
C SER A 107 -10.35 -3.22 -1.96
N ILE A 108 -10.76 -2.02 -2.31
CA ILE A 108 -11.24 -1.01 -1.37
C ILE A 108 -12.69 -0.70 -1.73
N GLY A 109 -13.61 -0.99 -0.81
CA GLY A 109 -15.05 -0.84 -1.07
C GLY A 109 -15.55 0.61 -1.06
N ARG A 110 -14.76 1.53 -0.51
CA ARG A 110 -15.08 2.96 -0.44
C ARG A 110 -13.85 3.78 -0.83
N ASP A 111 -13.25 4.49 0.12
CA ASP A 111 -12.26 5.52 -0.15
C ASP A 111 -10.84 5.05 0.19
N GLN A 112 -9.88 5.43 -0.65
CA GLN A 112 -8.46 5.30 -0.37
C GLN A 112 -7.84 6.69 -0.31
N THR A 113 -7.21 7.02 0.81
CA THR A 113 -6.43 8.26 0.97
C THR A 113 -4.98 7.91 1.23
N LEU A 114 -4.08 8.50 0.44
CA LEU A 114 -2.64 8.33 0.60
C LEU A 114 -2.00 9.70 0.77
N ILE A 115 -1.41 9.94 1.94
CA ILE A 115 -0.68 11.16 2.26
C ILE A 115 0.79 10.78 2.39
N ILE A 116 1.64 11.41 1.58
CA ILE A 116 3.08 11.17 1.57
C ILE A 116 3.76 12.52 1.71
N GLU A 117 4.44 12.72 2.84
CA GLU A 117 5.17 13.97 3.11
C GLU A 117 6.47 14.07 2.30
N GLY A 118 7.06 12.92 2.00
CA GLY A 118 8.26 12.80 1.18
C GLY A 118 7.95 12.56 -0.30
N THR A 119 8.73 11.67 -0.91
CA THR A 119 8.58 11.32 -2.33
C THR A 119 7.79 10.02 -2.50
N GLN A 120 6.85 10.02 -3.44
CA GLN A 120 6.25 8.80 -3.97
C GLN A 120 6.88 8.46 -5.32
N THR A 121 7.35 7.23 -5.48
CA THR A 121 7.83 6.70 -6.76
C THR A 121 6.96 5.51 -7.16
N LEU A 122 6.39 5.54 -8.36
CA LEU A 122 5.63 4.43 -8.94
C LEU A 122 6.27 3.98 -10.24
N GLU A 123 6.85 2.79 -10.23
CA GLU A 123 7.50 2.20 -11.40
C GLU A 123 6.78 0.91 -11.81
N ALA A 124 6.20 0.90 -13.00
CA ALA A 124 5.63 -0.32 -13.59
C ALA A 124 6.44 -0.69 -14.82
N ARG A 125 6.90 -1.94 -14.89
CA ARG A 125 7.76 -2.42 -15.97
C ARG A 125 7.03 -2.65 -17.30
N THR A 126 5.72 -2.89 -17.23
CA THR A 126 4.90 -3.25 -18.39
C THR A 126 3.88 -2.16 -18.71
N ALA A 127 2.97 -1.87 -17.80
CA ALA A 127 1.93 -0.85 -18.01
C ALA A 127 1.39 -0.30 -16.69
N GLN A 128 0.90 0.93 -16.74
CA GLN A 128 0.02 1.53 -15.73
C GLN A 128 -1.31 1.86 -16.40
N ARG A 129 -2.43 1.51 -15.75
CA ARG A 129 -3.77 1.80 -16.25
C ARG A 129 -4.55 2.51 -15.16
N LEU A 130 -5.16 3.63 -15.51
CA LEU A 130 -6.04 4.38 -14.64
C LEU A 130 -7.38 4.56 -15.34
N LEU A 131 -8.43 4.04 -14.72
CA LEU A 131 -9.80 4.13 -15.21
C LEU A 131 -10.66 4.82 -14.17
N THR A 132 -11.14 6.01 -14.49
CA THR A 132 -11.99 6.81 -13.63
C THR A 132 -12.86 7.74 -14.48
N PRO A 133 -14.11 8.04 -14.08
CA PRO A 133 -14.90 9.07 -14.73
C PRO A 133 -14.26 10.47 -14.69
N SER A 134 -13.47 10.76 -13.65
CA SER A 134 -12.79 12.05 -13.47
C SER A 134 -11.39 11.84 -12.90
N TYR A 135 -10.40 12.49 -13.52
CA TYR A 135 -9.00 12.45 -13.08
C TYR A 135 -8.44 13.87 -12.99
N MET A 136 -7.91 14.21 -11.81
CA MET A 136 -7.24 15.49 -11.56
C MET A 136 -5.76 15.22 -11.28
N LEU A 137 -4.89 15.86 -12.07
CA LEU A 137 -3.46 15.91 -11.82
C LEU A 137 -3.07 17.36 -11.54
N GLN A 138 -2.52 17.62 -10.36
CA GLN A 138 -2.13 18.95 -9.93
C GLN A 138 -0.71 18.92 -9.36
N GLY A 139 0.14 19.82 -9.87
CA GLY A 139 1.42 20.18 -9.27
C GLY A 139 1.33 21.63 -8.82
N THR A 140 1.89 21.94 -7.65
CA THR A 140 1.90 23.32 -7.11
C THR A 140 2.92 24.21 -7.81
N GLU A 141 4.03 23.62 -8.25
CA GLU A 141 5.09 24.33 -8.97
C GLU A 141 5.12 23.95 -10.44
N ARG A 142 5.10 22.64 -10.72
CA ARG A 142 5.26 22.12 -12.08
C ARG A 142 4.67 20.71 -12.24
N ILE A 143 4.13 20.44 -13.42
CA ILE A 143 3.78 19.09 -13.89
C ILE A 143 4.66 18.76 -15.10
N HIS A 144 5.29 17.58 -15.10
CA HIS A 144 6.06 17.06 -16.22
C HIS A 144 5.41 15.79 -16.78
N ILE A 145 5.11 15.79 -18.07
CA ILE A 145 4.72 14.58 -18.82
C ILE A 145 5.77 14.37 -19.90
N ARG A 146 6.52 13.27 -19.83
CA ARG A 146 7.70 13.05 -20.70
C ARG A 146 7.61 11.69 -21.37
N GLY A 147 8.03 11.66 -22.63
CA GLY A 147 8.30 10.44 -23.39
C GLY A 147 9.69 10.51 -24.03
N PRO A 148 10.10 9.47 -24.77
CA PRO A 148 11.43 9.40 -25.37
C PRO A 148 11.77 10.56 -26.34
N ALA A 149 10.75 11.13 -27.00
CA ALA A 149 10.92 12.11 -28.08
C ALA A 149 10.25 13.47 -27.82
N GLY A 150 9.82 13.73 -26.58
CA GLY A 150 9.18 14.99 -26.23
C GLY A 150 8.71 15.08 -24.78
N LYS A 151 8.33 16.29 -24.39
CA LYS A 151 7.80 16.61 -23.07
C LYS A 151 6.72 17.68 -23.14
N ILE A 152 5.81 17.61 -22.19
CA ILE A 152 4.82 18.63 -21.86
C ILE A 152 5.14 19.12 -20.44
N ILE A 153 5.20 20.44 -20.27
CA ILE A 153 5.44 21.08 -18.98
C ILE A 153 4.29 22.04 -18.70
N LEU A 154 3.71 21.96 -17.50
CA LEU A 154 2.79 22.95 -16.98
C LEU A 154 3.45 23.58 -15.75
N ASP A 155 3.67 24.89 -15.76
CA ASP A 155 4.24 25.64 -14.64
C ASP A 155 3.73 27.09 -14.61
N ALA A 156 4.36 27.94 -13.80
CA ALA A 156 3.98 29.35 -13.63
C ALA A 156 4.05 30.17 -14.93
N ASP A 157 4.88 29.79 -15.91
CA ASP A 157 5.01 30.49 -17.18
C ASP A 157 3.95 30.03 -18.20
N GLY A 158 3.23 28.94 -17.91
CA GLY A 158 2.13 28.41 -18.72
C GLY A 158 2.32 26.97 -19.15
N ILE A 159 1.97 26.66 -20.41
CA ILE A 159 2.05 25.31 -20.99
C ILE A 159 3.10 25.29 -22.08
N THR A 160 4.14 24.47 -21.91
CA THR A 160 5.21 24.29 -22.90
C THR A 160 5.12 22.90 -23.55
N LEU A 161 5.14 22.87 -24.88
CA LEU A 161 5.18 21.65 -25.70
C LEU A 161 6.53 21.58 -26.45
N GLU A 162 7.38 20.64 -26.09
CA GLU A 162 8.69 20.43 -26.75
C GLU A 162 8.77 19.01 -27.32
N ALA A 163 8.89 18.88 -28.64
CA ALA A 163 9.06 17.59 -29.31
C ALA A 163 9.68 17.77 -30.70
N LEU A 164 10.28 16.71 -31.26
CA LEU A 164 10.77 16.71 -32.65
C LEU A 164 9.64 16.96 -33.67
N ASN A 165 8.44 16.47 -33.37
CA ASN A 165 7.26 16.67 -34.19
C ASN A 165 6.05 16.87 -33.26
N ILE A 166 5.33 17.97 -33.45
CA ILE A 166 4.00 18.18 -32.85
C ILE A 166 2.98 18.07 -33.98
N ARG A 167 2.10 17.07 -33.91
CA ARG A 167 1.12 16.79 -34.97
C ARG A 167 -0.29 16.89 -34.41
N PHE A 168 -1.07 17.82 -34.93
CA PHE A 168 -2.50 17.92 -34.67
C PHE A 168 -3.26 17.24 -35.82
N LYS A 169 -4.24 16.40 -35.49
CA LYS A 169 -5.18 15.82 -36.46
C LYS A 169 -6.57 16.37 -36.16
N GLY A 170 -7.18 17.03 -37.14
CA GLY A 170 -8.47 17.72 -37.01
C GLY A 170 -8.33 19.25 -36.95
N ASN A 171 -9.47 19.93 -36.81
CA ASN A 171 -9.50 21.39 -36.76
C ASN A 171 -8.91 21.89 -35.45
N VAL A 172 -7.93 22.79 -35.54
CA VAL A 172 -7.36 23.50 -34.39
C VAL A 172 -7.93 24.91 -34.38
N THR A 173 -8.63 25.28 -33.31
CA THR A 173 -9.13 26.65 -33.15
C THR A 173 -8.21 27.40 -32.20
N TYR A 174 -7.58 28.46 -32.68
CA TYR A 174 -6.70 29.32 -31.90
C TYR A 174 -7.40 30.66 -31.64
N HIS A 175 -7.51 31.05 -30.38
CA HIS A 175 -8.04 32.35 -29.98
C HIS A 175 -6.85 33.23 -29.56
N PRO A 176 -6.34 34.11 -30.43
CA PRO A 176 -5.27 35.02 -30.06
C PRO A 176 -5.75 35.95 -28.93
N PRO A 177 -4.86 36.35 -28.01
CA PRO A 177 -5.20 37.38 -27.04
C PRO A 177 -5.57 38.67 -27.79
N VAL A 178 -6.63 39.34 -27.33
CA VAL A 178 -7.23 40.54 -27.98
C VAL A 178 -6.19 41.61 -28.33
N GLN A 179 -5.13 41.73 -27.52
CA GLN A 179 -4.06 42.70 -27.73
C GLN A 179 -3.18 42.39 -28.97
N ALA A 180 -2.98 41.12 -29.31
CA ALA A 180 -2.23 40.72 -30.51
C ALA A 180 -3.01 40.98 -31.81
N GLN A 181 -4.35 40.97 -31.75
CA GLN A 181 -5.19 41.37 -32.89
C GLN A 181 -5.07 42.88 -33.15
N VAL A 182 -5.01 43.71 -32.09
CA VAL A 182 -4.84 45.16 -32.23
C VAL A 182 -3.46 45.51 -32.80
N GLU A 183 -2.39 44.88 -32.35
CA GLU A 183 -1.04 45.10 -32.91
C GLU A 183 -0.94 44.66 -34.37
N ALA A 184 -1.56 43.53 -34.75
CA ALA A 184 -1.63 43.08 -36.13
C ALA A 184 -2.44 44.04 -37.02
N ILE A 185 -3.55 44.58 -36.50
CA ILE A 185 -4.37 45.60 -37.19
C ILE A 185 -3.59 46.92 -37.31
N GLU A 186 -2.93 47.39 -36.25
CA GLU A 186 -2.12 48.61 -36.27
C GLU A 186 -0.90 48.50 -37.20
N ALA A 187 -0.27 47.32 -37.29
CA ALA A 187 0.81 47.05 -38.22
C ALA A 187 0.33 47.04 -39.68
N ALA A 188 -0.81 46.40 -39.96
CA ALA A 188 -1.43 46.40 -41.29
C ALA A 188 -1.85 47.82 -41.74
N ILE A 189 -2.35 48.65 -40.82
CA ILE A 189 -2.66 50.07 -41.06
C ILE A 189 -1.38 50.88 -41.35
N ARG A 190 -0.26 50.58 -40.68
CA ARG A 190 1.02 51.29 -40.87
C ARG A 190 1.73 50.92 -42.17
N GLU A 191 1.61 49.67 -42.63
CA GLU A 191 2.27 49.15 -43.83
C GLU A 191 1.41 49.22 -45.11
N GLY A 192 0.13 49.63 -44.99
CA GLY A 192 -0.75 49.85 -46.14
C GLY A 192 -1.11 48.59 -46.93
N THR A 193 -0.93 47.41 -46.32
CA THR A 193 -1.29 46.13 -46.93
C THR A 193 -2.80 45.89 -46.77
N PRO A 194 -3.51 45.50 -47.86
CA PRO A 194 -4.95 45.27 -47.77
C PRO A 194 -5.25 44.08 -46.86
N LEU A 195 -6.16 44.28 -45.91
CA LEU A 195 -6.75 43.23 -45.08
C LEU A 195 -7.57 42.31 -46.01
N ILE A 196 -7.00 41.17 -46.42
CA ILE A 196 -7.76 40.15 -47.15
C ILE A 196 -8.56 39.36 -46.10
N GLU A 197 -9.82 39.73 -45.95
CA GLU A 197 -10.85 38.89 -45.34
C GLU A 197 -11.32 37.91 -46.44
N GLU A 198 -10.81 36.67 -46.45
CA GLU A 198 -11.44 35.63 -47.27
C GLU A 198 -12.80 35.29 -46.64
N CYS A 199 -13.86 35.91 -47.15
CA CYS A 199 -15.24 35.56 -46.84
C CYS A 199 -15.59 34.21 -47.49
N PRO A 200 -15.91 33.15 -46.72
CA PRO A 200 -16.47 31.94 -47.27
C PRO A 200 -17.99 32.16 -47.40
N PHE A 201 -18.44 32.69 -48.55
CA PHE A 201 -19.86 32.61 -48.90
C PHE A 201 -20.19 31.17 -49.30
N ALA A 202 -20.96 30.49 -48.46
CA ALA A 202 -21.70 29.28 -48.80
C ALA A 202 -23.18 29.48 -48.45
N GLY A 203 -24.06 29.01 -49.36
CA GLY A 203 -25.53 28.96 -49.22
C GLY A 203 -26.22 29.96 -50.15
N GLU A 204 -26.63 29.54 -51.36
CA GLU A 204 -27.97 29.01 -51.69
C GLU A 204 -29.07 30.09 -51.66
N ASP A 205 -29.60 30.46 -52.85
CA ASP A 205 -31.01 30.21 -53.20
C ASP A 205 -31.35 30.65 -54.65
N ASP A 206 -32.18 29.80 -55.28
CA ASP A 206 -33.18 30.02 -56.34
C ASP A 206 -32.82 30.36 -57.80
N ALA A 207 -32.88 29.32 -58.66
CA ALA A 207 -33.82 29.21 -59.79
C ALA A 207 -33.87 27.78 -60.36
#